data_AF-A0A6M0F7E8-F1
#
_entry.id   AF-A0A6M0F7E8-F1
#
_cell.length_a   1.000
_cell.length_b   1.000
_cell.length_c   1.000
_cell.angle_alpha   90.00
_cell.angle_beta   90.00
_cell.angle_gamma   90.00
#
_symmetry.space_group_name_H-M   'P 1'
#
loop_
_entity.id
_entity.type
_entity.pdbx_description
1 polymer ?
#
loop_
_entity_poly.entity_id
_entity_poly.type
_entity_poly.pdbx_seq_one_letter_code
_entity_poly.pdbx_strand_id
1 'polypeptide(L)'
;MIDHDRLFKELLSTFFLDFLDLFFPDVMAYLEPTSLIFLDKEVFTDVTERERYETDLLVQAQFQGQPSFFLIHVENQASPQPDFGKRMFRYFSRLYEKYDYPVYPVVVFSYDRPKIPASNTFTIGFPEFPVLQFNYRVIQLNQLNWRNFLNHSNPVATALMAKMRIEPADRPRVKAQCLRLLVTLKLDPARMQLIAGFVDTYLKLTPEEETTFTLEIGEIESQQQEQVMEIVTSWMERGIAQGLEQGRQEGRQEGRQEGRQEGRQEAAKREATIFVRLLEQRLDQTIPAFIQMELEQLSLEQVEAFGLNLLGYGAIADILDWLYSEGSLNDQQQRCVRMLAQQLGELPDSLIKTLETLITEKLQSLSSAQLGFESVADVEQWLATSA
;
A
#
# COMPACT_ATOMS: atom_id res chain seq x y z
N MET A 1 -4.04 -2.59 -1.40
CA MET A 1 -4.09 -3.31 -0.11
C MET A 1 -5.56 -3.40 0.28
N ILE A 2 -6.10 -4.60 0.52
CA ILE A 2 -7.50 -4.74 0.93
C ILE A 2 -7.59 -4.24 2.37
N ASP A 3 -8.44 -3.25 2.62
CA ASP A 3 -8.72 -2.77 3.97
C ASP A 3 -9.68 -3.76 4.65
N HIS A 4 -9.10 -4.86 5.15
CA HIS A 4 -9.84 -5.95 5.79
C HIS A 4 -10.65 -5.46 6.98
N ASP A 5 -10.09 -4.53 7.74
CA ASP A 5 -10.71 -4.09 8.97
C ASP A 5 -11.90 -3.17 8.71
N ARG A 6 -11.82 -2.31 7.67
CA ARG A 6 -12.98 -1.51 7.23
C ARG A 6 -14.16 -2.38 6.81
N LEU A 7 -13.93 -3.44 6.02
CA LEU A 7 -15.01 -4.33 5.57
C LEU A 7 -15.69 -5.06 6.73
N PHE A 8 -14.92 -5.55 7.71
CA PHE A 8 -15.47 -6.16 8.90
C PHE A 8 -16.26 -5.17 9.76
N LYS A 9 -15.75 -3.94 9.94
CA LYS A 9 -16.46 -2.88 10.67
C LYS A 9 -17.80 -2.56 10.03
N GLU A 10 -17.82 -2.40 8.72
CA GLU A 10 -19.03 -2.06 7.97
C GLU A 10 -20.06 -3.19 8.07
N LEU A 11 -19.63 -4.45 7.93
CA LEU A 11 -20.47 -5.63 8.12
C LEU A 11 -21.05 -5.69 9.54
N LEU A 12 -20.20 -5.62 10.57
CA LEU A 12 -20.61 -5.77 11.96
C LEU A 12 -21.47 -4.61 12.45
N SER A 13 -21.21 -3.37 12.01
CA SER A 13 -22.05 -2.22 12.38
C SER A 13 -23.41 -2.24 11.70
N THR A 14 -23.47 -2.65 10.42
CA THR A 14 -24.72 -2.72 9.65
C THR A 14 -25.65 -3.84 10.15
N PHE A 15 -25.07 -4.98 10.53
CA PHE A 15 -25.79 -6.19 10.92
C PHE A 15 -25.52 -6.58 12.38
N PHE A 16 -25.39 -5.59 13.27
CA PHE A 16 -24.94 -5.83 14.65
C PHE A 16 -25.88 -6.74 15.45
N LEU A 17 -27.19 -6.55 15.30
CA LEU A 17 -28.19 -7.42 15.96
C LEU A 17 -28.14 -8.84 15.41
N ASP A 18 -28.01 -9.02 14.09
CA ASP A 18 -27.85 -10.33 13.48
C ASP A 18 -26.55 -11.02 13.95
N PHE A 19 -25.48 -10.25 14.15
CA PHE A 19 -24.22 -10.76 14.71
C PHE A 19 -24.39 -11.25 16.16
N LEU A 20 -25.10 -10.50 17.01
CA LEU A 20 -25.38 -10.90 18.38
C LEU A 20 -26.30 -12.11 18.44
N ASP A 21 -27.35 -12.15 17.63
CA ASP A 21 -28.25 -13.32 17.54
C ASP A 21 -27.50 -14.59 17.13
N LEU A 22 -26.57 -14.47 16.19
CA LEU A 22 -25.79 -15.61 15.69
C LEU A 22 -24.81 -16.19 16.71
N PHE A 23 -24.07 -15.35 17.43
CA PHE A 23 -22.97 -15.80 18.28
C PHE A 23 -23.23 -15.66 19.78
N PHE A 24 -24.16 -14.81 20.17
CA PHE A 24 -24.46 -14.47 21.56
C PHE A 24 -25.98 -14.37 21.84
N PRO A 25 -26.76 -15.43 21.57
CA PRO A 25 -28.20 -15.43 21.83
C PRO A 25 -28.52 -15.15 23.31
N ASP A 26 -27.64 -15.52 24.24
CA ASP A 26 -27.77 -15.20 25.66
C ASP A 26 -27.73 -13.69 25.94
N VAL A 27 -26.96 -12.92 25.15
CA VAL A 27 -26.92 -11.45 25.26
C VAL A 27 -28.23 -10.86 24.75
N MET A 28 -28.79 -11.41 23.68
CA MET A 28 -30.07 -11.00 23.12
C MET A 28 -31.23 -11.17 24.11
N ALA A 29 -31.11 -12.08 25.08
CA ALA A 29 -32.14 -12.32 26.10
C ALA A 29 -32.29 -11.18 27.14
N TYR A 30 -31.29 -10.30 27.27
CA TYR A 30 -31.32 -9.17 28.21
C TYR A 30 -30.97 -7.83 27.57
N LEU A 31 -30.75 -7.78 26.27
CA LEU A 31 -30.47 -6.56 25.51
C LEU A 31 -31.77 -5.96 24.99
N GLU A 32 -31.96 -4.65 25.14
CA GLU A 32 -33.04 -3.91 24.49
C GLU A 32 -32.65 -3.57 23.03
N PRO A 33 -33.22 -4.21 21.98
CA PRO A 33 -32.68 -4.14 20.61
C PRO A 33 -32.72 -2.74 19.99
N THR A 34 -33.64 -1.90 20.45
CA THR A 34 -33.83 -0.53 19.93
C THR A 34 -32.93 0.50 20.62
N SER A 35 -32.17 0.09 21.64
CA SER A 35 -31.37 1.00 22.48
C SER A 35 -29.92 1.20 22.02
N LEU A 36 -29.51 0.60 20.90
CA LEU A 36 -28.12 0.57 20.47
C LEU A 36 -27.59 1.97 20.10
N ILE A 37 -26.48 2.37 20.73
CA ILE A 37 -25.74 3.59 20.40
C ILE A 37 -24.30 3.21 20.07
N PHE A 38 -23.88 3.48 18.84
CA PHE A 38 -22.50 3.28 18.40
C PHE A 38 -21.65 4.47 18.86
N LEU A 39 -20.56 4.18 19.58
CA LEU A 39 -19.70 5.20 20.19
C LEU A 39 -18.39 5.36 19.40
N ASP A 40 -17.97 6.61 19.19
CA ASP A 40 -16.74 6.94 18.45
C ASP A 40 -15.45 6.77 19.28
N LYS A 41 -14.35 6.51 18.56
CA LYS A 41 -13.05 6.07 19.08
C LYS A 41 -12.11 7.18 19.59
N GLU A 42 -12.43 8.47 19.46
CA GLU A 42 -11.47 9.59 19.65
C GLU A 42 -10.87 9.77 21.07
N VAL A 43 -11.08 8.83 22.00
CA VAL A 43 -10.77 9.04 23.43
C VAL A 43 -9.56 8.25 23.94
N PHE A 44 -8.81 7.53 23.09
CA PHE A 44 -7.73 6.64 23.55
C PHE A 44 -6.38 6.76 22.84
N THR A 45 -6.12 7.84 22.08
CA THR A 45 -4.81 8.09 21.46
C THR A 45 -3.74 8.39 22.51
N ASP A 46 -3.03 7.34 22.94
CA ASP A 46 -1.74 7.46 23.62
C ASP A 46 -0.63 7.72 22.58
N VAL A 47 0.23 8.69 22.87
CA VAL A 47 1.31 9.22 22.01
C VAL A 47 2.43 8.18 21.75
N THR A 48 2.34 6.97 22.31
CA THR A 48 3.41 5.96 22.31
C THR A 48 3.24 4.79 21.33
N GLU A 49 2.06 4.52 20.78
CA GLU A 49 1.85 3.44 19.81
C GLU A 49 1.42 4.01 18.45
N ARG A 50 2.37 4.05 17.50
CA ARG A 50 2.21 4.57 16.12
C ARG A 50 1.32 3.72 15.21
N GLU A 51 0.58 2.76 15.75
CA GLU A 51 -0.17 1.79 14.95
C GLU A 51 -1.66 2.16 14.91
N ARG A 52 -2.08 2.75 13.78
CA ARG A 52 -3.50 2.97 13.47
C ARG A 52 -4.17 1.62 13.19
N TYR A 53 -4.70 0.98 14.23
CA TYR A 53 -5.61 -0.14 14.08
C TYR A 53 -7.06 0.37 14.14
N GLU A 54 -7.65 0.56 12.98
CA GLU A 54 -9.10 0.61 12.82
C GLU A 54 -9.50 -0.85 12.57
N THR A 55 -10.29 -1.60 13.37
CA THR A 55 -11.35 -1.18 14.30
C THR A 55 -11.80 -2.20 15.36
N ASP A 56 -11.79 -1.75 16.62
CA ASP A 56 -12.81 -1.94 17.65
C ASP A 56 -14.16 -1.28 17.29
N LEU A 57 -15.26 -2.02 17.47
CA LEU A 57 -16.63 -1.51 17.49
C LEU A 57 -17.06 -1.40 18.96
N LEU A 58 -17.47 -0.20 19.39
CA LEU A 58 -17.99 0.03 20.74
C LEU A 58 -19.47 0.39 20.65
N VAL A 59 -20.31 -0.45 21.27
CA VAL A 59 -21.76 -0.26 21.25
C VAL A 59 -22.27 -0.18 22.68
N GLN A 60 -22.96 0.90 23.01
CA GLN A 60 -23.75 0.98 24.22
C GLN A 60 -25.12 0.37 23.97
N ALA A 61 -25.56 -0.49 24.89
CA ALA A 61 -26.87 -1.10 24.89
C ALA A 61 -27.51 -0.97 26.27
N GLN A 62 -28.83 -0.89 26.32
CA GLN A 62 -29.60 -0.88 27.55
C GLN A 62 -29.99 -2.31 27.93
N PHE A 63 -30.02 -2.58 29.24
CA PHE A 63 -30.61 -3.81 29.76
C PHE A 63 -32.14 -3.79 29.61
N GLN A 64 -32.70 -4.88 29.12
CA GLN A 64 -34.13 -5.03 28.95
C GLN A 64 -34.85 -4.88 30.30
N GLY A 65 -35.82 -3.97 30.36
CA GLY A 65 -36.61 -3.71 31.58
C GLY A 65 -35.85 -2.99 32.71
N GLN A 66 -34.63 -2.48 32.48
CA GLN A 66 -33.87 -1.73 33.47
C GLN A 66 -33.30 -0.41 32.90
N PRO A 67 -33.18 0.66 33.69
CA PRO A 67 -32.57 1.92 33.25
C PRO A 67 -31.03 1.89 33.28
N SER A 68 -30.42 0.71 33.24
CA SER A 68 -28.97 0.48 33.27
C SER A 68 -28.44 0.16 31.87
N PHE A 69 -27.17 0.50 31.63
CA PHE A 69 -26.49 0.27 30.35
C PHE A 69 -25.30 -0.66 30.53
N PHE A 70 -24.89 -1.27 29.42
CA PHE A 70 -23.63 -1.97 29.28
C PHE A 70 -23.00 -1.65 27.92
N LEU A 71 -21.71 -1.92 27.82
CA LEU A 71 -20.95 -1.74 26.58
C LEU A 71 -20.63 -3.11 25.98
N ILE A 72 -20.73 -3.22 24.66
CA ILE A 72 -20.22 -4.34 23.90
C ILE A 72 -19.01 -3.82 23.12
N HIS A 73 -17.84 -4.37 23.42
CA HIS A 73 -16.59 -4.05 22.76
C HIS A 73 -16.23 -5.21 21.84
N VAL A 74 -16.26 -4.99 20.52
CA VAL A 74 -15.96 -6.02 19.52
C VAL A 74 -14.69 -5.66 18.78
N GLU A 75 -13.74 -6.58 18.76
CA GLU A 75 -12.45 -6.43 18.10
C GLU A 75 -12.33 -7.37 16.92
N ASN A 76 -11.97 -6.87 15.73
CA ASN A 76 -11.60 -7.73 14.62
C ASN A 76 -10.08 -7.83 14.50
N GLN A 77 -9.57 -9.04 14.36
CA GLN A 77 -8.14 -9.28 14.23
C GLN A 77 -7.84 -10.19 13.03
N ALA A 78 -7.35 -9.59 11.96
CA ALA A 78 -7.04 -10.26 10.69
C ALA A 78 -5.67 -10.97 10.66
N SER A 79 -4.82 -10.77 11.67
CA SER A 79 -3.50 -11.40 11.78
C SER A 79 -3.19 -11.82 13.22
N PRO A 80 -2.52 -12.96 13.47
CA PRO A 80 -2.14 -13.35 14.83
C PRO A 80 -1.17 -12.35 15.45
N GLN A 81 -1.38 -11.98 16.71
CA GLN A 81 -0.49 -11.07 17.43
C GLN A 81 -0.13 -11.64 18.81
N PRO A 82 1.14 -11.48 19.25
CA PRO A 82 1.51 -11.79 20.61
C PRO A 82 0.77 -10.87 21.59
N ASP A 83 0.56 -11.34 22.82
CA ASP A 83 -0.03 -10.57 23.92
C ASP A 83 -1.42 -9.96 23.66
N PHE A 84 -2.18 -10.47 22.69
CA PHE A 84 -3.52 -9.98 22.37
C PHE A 84 -4.45 -9.89 23.61
N GLY A 85 -4.40 -10.90 24.49
CA GLY A 85 -5.20 -10.90 25.73
C GLY A 85 -4.86 -9.74 26.68
N LYS A 86 -3.58 -9.32 26.74
CA LYS A 86 -3.14 -8.16 27.51
C LYS A 86 -3.67 -6.86 26.90
N ARG A 87 -3.71 -6.77 25.56
CA ARG A 87 -4.30 -5.62 24.86
C ARG A 87 -5.80 -5.51 25.11
N MET A 88 -6.54 -6.62 24.99
CA MET A 88 -7.97 -6.65 25.33
C MET A 88 -8.23 -6.18 26.76
N PHE A 89 -7.42 -6.63 27.72
CA PHE A 89 -7.55 -6.18 29.11
C PHE A 89 -7.28 -4.68 29.29
N ARG A 90 -6.28 -4.12 28.59
CA ARG A 90 -6.00 -2.68 28.61
C ARG A 90 -7.20 -1.87 28.09
N TYR A 91 -7.80 -2.29 26.98
CA TYR A 91 -8.97 -1.62 26.41
C TYR A 91 -10.18 -1.74 27.33
N PHE A 92 -10.48 -2.93 27.83
CA PHE A 92 -11.52 -3.13 28.82
C PHE A 92 -11.37 -2.18 30.02
N SER A 93 -10.16 -2.09 30.58
CA SER A 93 -9.90 -1.25 31.77
C SER A 93 -10.17 0.22 31.49
N ARG A 94 -9.73 0.72 30.33
CA ARG A 94 -9.96 2.11 29.90
C ARG A 94 -11.44 2.42 29.63
N LEU A 95 -12.16 1.48 29.01
CA LEU A 95 -13.60 1.62 28.75
C LEU A 95 -14.38 1.63 30.07
N TYR A 96 -14.04 0.73 30.98
CA TYR A 96 -14.68 0.64 32.29
C TYR A 96 -14.43 1.91 33.11
N GLU A 97 -13.19 2.41 33.15
CA GLU A 97 -12.83 3.67 33.84
C GLU A 97 -13.61 4.87 33.29
N LYS A 98 -13.79 4.96 31.97
CA LYS A 98 -14.43 6.10 31.31
C LYS A 98 -15.94 6.13 31.48
N TYR A 99 -16.60 4.99 31.29
CA TYR A 99 -18.07 4.94 31.19
C TYR A 99 -18.75 4.39 32.46
N ASP A 100 -18.00 3.71 33.34
CA ASP A 100 -18.51 3.07 34.55
C ASP A 100 -19.70 2.11 34.29
N TYR A 101 -19.72 1.50 33.10
CA TYR A 101 -20.69 0.48 32.71
C TYR A 101 -20.02 -0.89 32.61
N PRO A 102 -20.74 -2.00 32.89
CA PRO A 102 -20.26 -3.33 32.55
C PRO A 102 -19.87 -3.41 31.08
N VAL A 103 -18.71 -4.00 30.78
CA VAL A 103 -18.23 -4.17 29.40
C VAL A 103 -18.23 -5.65 29.06
N TYR A 104 -18.80 -6.00 27.91
CA TYR A 104 -18.82 -7.33 27.31
C TYR A 104 -17.79 -7.40 26.17
N PRO A 105 -16.55 -7.87 26.45
CA PRO A 105 -15.48 -7.92 25.47
C PRO A 105 -15.61 -9.13 24.54
N VAL A 106 -15.54 -8.87 23.24
CA VAL A 106 -15.63 -9.84 22.15
C VAL A 106 -14.48 -9.62 21.19
N VAL A 107 -13.87 -10.72 20.72
CA VAL A 107 -12.95 -10.70 19.59
C VAL A 107 -13.44 -11.64 18.48
N VAL A 108 -13.32 -11.18 17.24
CA VAL A 108 -13.48 -11.93 16.00
C VAL A 108 -12.10 -12.13 15.37
N PHE A 109 -11.63 -13.37 15.33
CA PHE A 109 -10.39 -13.73 14.64
C PHE A 109 -10.70 -14.17 13.22
N SER A 110 -10.18 -13.42 12.25
CA SER A 110 -10.41 -13.63 10.81
C SER A 110 -9.15 -14.04 10.05
N TYR A 111 -8.04 -14.35 10.74
CA TYR A 111 -6.83 -14.88 10.11
C TYR A 111 -7.01 -16.31 9.58
N ASP A 112 -6.27 -16.67 8.52
CA ASP A 112 -6.32 -18.03 7.95
C ASP A 112 -5.52 -19.04 8.78
N ARG A 113 -4.46 -18.57 9.44
CA ARG A 113 -3.59 -19.35 10.32
C ARG A 113 -3.20 -18.53 11.55
N PRO A 114 -2.91 -19.17 12.70
CA PRO A 114 -2.89 -20.62 12.93
C PRO A 114 -4.30 -21.22 13.10
N LYS A 115 -4.42 -22.55 12.90
CA LYS A 115 -5.66 -23.31 13.14
C LYS A 115 -5.70 -23.92 14.55
N ILE A 116 -5.12 -23.24 15.52
CA ILE A 116 -5.21 -23.64 16.94
C ILE A 116 -6.26 -22.77 17.65
N PRO A 117 -6.99 -23.29 18.64
CA PRO A 117 -7.89 -22.47 19.44
C PRO A 117 -7.14 -21.33 20.12
N ALA A 118 -7.61 -20.10 19.91
CA ALA A 118 -7.08 -18.93 20.58
C ALA A 118 -7.47 -18.93 22.06
N SER A 119 -6.63 -18.31 22.91
CA SER A 119 -6.99 -18.07 24.30
C SER A 119 -8.20 -17.15 24.38
N ASN A 120 -9.04 -17.38 25.39
CA ASN A 120 -10.17 -16.55 25.77
C ASN A 120 -9.99 -15.89 27.15
N THR A 121 -8.80 -16.02 27.73
CA THR A 121 -8.46 -15.45 29.04
C THR A 121 -7.12 -14.74 29.02
N PHE A 122 -6.97 -13.80 29.94
CA PHE A 122 -5.70 -13.15 30.29
C PHE A 122 -5.57 -13.11 31.81
N THR A 123 -4.44 -13.58 32.34
CA THR A 123 -4.22 -13.70 33.77
C THR A 123 -3.04 -12.86 34.22
N ILE A 124 -3.19 -12.15 35.33
CA ILE A 124 -2.08 -11.55 36.07
C ILE A 124 -1.99 -12.30 37.40
N GLY A 125 -0.82 -12.79 37.75
CA GLY A 125 -0.65 -13.56 38.98
C GLY A 125 0.80 -13.73 39.37
N PHE A 126 0.98 -14.05 40.63
CA PHE A 126 2.23 -14.54 41.23
C PHE A 126 2.09 -16.05 41.49
N PRO A 127 3.17 -16.79 41.76
CA PRO A 127 3.12 -18.26 41.90
C PRO A 127 2.04 -18.81 42.84
N GLU A 128 1.67 -18.06 43.89
CA GLU A 128 0.68 -18.48 44.89
C GLU A 128 -0.58 -17.59 44.91
N PHE A 129 -0.68 -16.60 44.02
CA PHE A 129 -1.76 -15.60 44.08
C PHE A 129 -2.21 -15.14 42.70
N PRO A 130 -3.39 -15.59 42.20
CA PRO A 130 -3.98 -15.05 40.99
C PRO A 130 -4.56 -13.65 41.28
N VAL A 131 -3.88 -12.61 40.79
CA VAL A 131 -4.29 -11.20 40.98
C VAL A 131 -5.53 -10.89 40.16
N LEU A 132 -5.59 -11.39 38.93
CA LEU A 132 -6.66 -11.10 37.99
C LEU A 132 -6.81 -12.25 36.99
N GLN A 133 -8.04 -12.64 36.72
CA GLN A 133 -8.42 -13.44 35.56
C GLN A 133 -9.45 -12.69 34.73
N PHE A 134 -8.99 -12.10 33.63
CA PHE A 134 -9.83 -11.41 32.66
C PHE A 134 -10.33 -12.40 31.61
N ASN A 135 -11.63 -12.40 31.34
CA ASN A 135 -12.27 -13.27 30.36
C ASN A 135 -12.85 -12.44 29.22
N TYR A 136 -12.76 -12.94 28.00
CA TYR A 136 -13.38 -12.35 26.82
C TYR A 136 -13.96 -13.43 25.91
N ARG A 137 -14.92 -13.05 25.08
CA ARG A 137 -15.53 -13.97 24.11
C ARG A 137 -14.71 -14.02 22.84
N VAL A 138 -14.50 -15.23 22.33
CA VAL A 138 -13.70 -15.47 21.12
C VAL A 138 -14.58 -16.11 20.05
N ILE A 139 -14.67 -15.47 18.90
CA ILE A 139 -15.22 -16.02 17.66
C ILE A 139 -14.04 -16.22 16.71
N GLN A 140 -13.58 -17.46 16.56
CA GLN A 140 -12.47 -17.78 15.68
C GLN A 140 -12.97 -18.41 14.38
N LEU A 141 -13.04 -17.61 13.31
CA LEU A 141 -13.72 -18.02 12.08
C LEU A 141 -13.08 -19.25 11.44
N ASN A 142 -11.75 -19.32 11.41
CA ASN A 142 -11.03 -20.45 10.82
C ASN A 142 -11.17 -21.80 11.58
N GLN A 143 -11.89 -21.81 12.72
CA GLN A 143 -12.30 -23.02 13.45
C GLN A 143 -13.76 -23.41 13.19
N LEU A 144 -14.59 -22.47 12.72
CA LEU A 144 -15.99 -22.71 12.44
C LEU A 144 -16.13 -23.40 11.08
N ASN A 145 -16.93 -24.47 11.02
CA ASN A 145 -17.21 -25.14 9.76
C ASN A 145 -18.37 -24.43 9.05
N TRP A 146 -18.13 -23.90 7.86
CA TRP A 146 -19.13 -23.17 7.06
C TRP A 146 -20.41 -23.99 6.84
N ARG A 147 -20.31 -25.33 6.73
CA ARG A 147 -21.47 -26.22 6.52
C ARG A 147 -22.52 -26.11 7.63
N ASN A 148 -22.10 -25.78 8.84
CA ASN A 148 -23.01 -25.62 9.97
C ASN A 148 -23.92 -24.38 9.81
N PHE A 149 -23.56 -23.45 8.92
CA PHE A 149 -24.24 -22.18 8.73
C PHE A 149 -25.19 -22.17 7.52
N LEU A 150 -25.26 -23.27 6.75
CA LEU A 150 -26.09 -23.35 5.54
C LEU A 150 -27.60 -23.22 5.78
N ASN A 151 -28.06 -23.59 6.97
CA ASN A 151 -29.47 -23.54 7.33
C ASN A 151 -29.83 -22.29 8.17
N HIS A 152 -28.87 -21.39 8.39
CA HIS A 152 -29.11 -20.18 9.17
C HIS A 152 -29.64 -19.09 8.25
N SER A 153 -30.83 -18.56 8.56
CA SER A 153 -31.39 -17.38 7.90
C SER A 153 -30.78 -16.10 8.48
N ASN A 154 -29.45 -16.02 8.53
CA ASN A 154 -28.72 -14.91 9.12
C ASN A 154 -27.74 -14.29 8.09
N PRO A 155 -27.82 -12.97 7.82
CA PRO A 155 -26.95 -12.30 6.85
C PRO A 155 -25.47 -12.32 7.22
N VAL A 156 -25.16 -12.19 8.51
CA VAL A 156 -23.76 -12.20 9.01
C VAL A 156 -23.15 -13.57 8.85
N ALA A 157 -23.91 -14.65 9.12
CA ALA A 157 -23.46 -16.00 8.86
C ALA A 157 -23.07 -16.18 7.38
N THR A 158 -23.92 -15.70 6.47
CA THR A 158 -23.69 -15.78 5.02
C THR A 158 -22.39 -15.08 4.61
N ALA A 159 -22.14 -13.88 5.12
CA ALA A 159 -20.89 -13.16 4.85
C ALA A 159 -19.66 -13.86 5.43
N LEU A 160 -19.74 -14.25 6.72
CA LEU A 160 -18.59 -14.80 7.46
C LEU A 160 -18.18 -16.19 6.98
N MET A 161 -19.07 -16.97 6.34
CA MET A 161 -18.73 -18.25 5.73
C MET A 161 -17.50 -18.16 4.80
N ALA A 162 -17.30 -17.04 4.10
CA ALA A 162 -16.14 -16.79 3.25
C ALA A 162 -14.80 -16.82 3.99
N LYS A 163 -14.82 -16.67 5.33
CA LYS A 163 -13.64 -16.68 6.22
C LYS A 163 -13.64 -17.81 7.25
N MET A 164 -14.57 -18.74 7.12
CA MET A 164 -14.63 -19.92 7.95
C MET A 164 -13.64 -21.02 7.51
N ARG A 165 -13.68 -22.18 8.17
CA ARG A 165 -12.89 -23.34 7.77
C ARG A 165 -13.46 -23.94 6.47
N ILE A 166 -12.84 -23.60 5.34
CA ILE A 166 -13.18 -24.09 4.00
C ILE A 166 -12.05 -25.02 3.52
N GLU A 167 -12.41 -26.20 3.02
CA GLU A 167 -11.46 -27.06 2.31
C GLU A 167 -11.23 -26.52 0.89
N PRO A 168 -10.02 -26.60 0.31
CA PRO A 168 -9.74 -26.00 -1.00
C PRO A 168 -10.74 -26.40 -2.10
N ALA A 169 -11.13 -27.68 -2.14
CA ALA A 169 -12.11 -28.18 -3.11
C ALA A 169 -13.53 -27.61 -2.93
N ASP A 170 -13.88 -27.15 -1.72
CA ASP A 170 -15.20 -26.61 -1.42
C ASP A 170 -15.31 -25.11 -1.74
N ARG A 171 -14.22 -24.41 -2.05
CA ARG A 171 -14.23 -22.94 -2.24
C ARG A 171 -15.28 -22.46 -3.26
N PRO A 172 -15.41 -23.06 -4.47
CA PRO A 172 -16.44 -22.66 -5.42
C PRO A 172 -17.85 -22.88 -4.86
N ARG A 173 -18.06 -24.03 -4.19
CA ARG A 173 -19.32 -24.40 -3.57
C ARG A 173 -19.70 -23.44 -2.45
N VAL A 174 -18.76 -23.04 -1.59
CA VAL A 174 -19.03 -22.06 -0.53
C VAL A 174 -19.51 -20.74 -1.13
N LYS A 175 -18.84 -20.26 -2.19
CA LYS A 175 -19.23 -19.01 -2.87
C LYS A 175 -20.65 -19.10 -3.42
N ALA A 176 -20.98 -20.18 -4.13
CA ALA A 176 -22.32 -20.43 -4.67
C ALA A 176 -23.38 -20.47 -3.56
N GLN A 177 -23.10 -21.17 -2.46
CA GLN A 177 -24.03 -21.28 -1.33
C GLN A 177 -24.22 -19.93 -0.62
N CYS A 178 -23.18 -19.11 -0.48
CA CYS A 178 -23.29 -17.77 0.08
C CYS A 178 -24.23 -16.89 -0.76
N LEU A 179 -24.05 -16.87 -2.08
CA LEU A 179 -24.89 -16.09 -2.98
C LEU A 179 -26.33 -16.61 -3.02
N ARG A 180 -26.53 -17.93 -3.00
CA ARG A 180 -27.87 -18.52 -2.89
C ARG A 180 -28.59 -18.07 -1.62
N LEU A 181 -27.92 -18.16 -0.46
CA LEU A 181 -28.49 -17.71 0.81
C LEU A 181 -28.76 -16.21 0.82
N LEU A 182 -27.89 -15.42 0.20
CA LEU A 182 -28.09 -13.98 0.09
C LEU A 182 -29.40 -13.62 -0.63
N VAL A 183 -29.74 -14.37 -1.68
CA VAL A 183 -31.00 -14.22 -2.42
C VAL A 183 -32.21 -14.62 -1.57
N THR A 184 -32.11 -15.69 -0.77
CA THR A 184 -33.24 -16.15 0.07
C THR A 184 -33.54 -15.19 1.23
N LEU A 185 -32.55 -14.43 1.71
CA LEU A 185 -32.71 -13.46 2.80
C LEU A 185 -33.53 -12.22 2.43
N LYS A 186 -33.76 -11.95 1.13
CA LYS A 186 -34.55 -10.80 0.63
C LYS A 186 -34.20 -9.46 1.28
N LEU A 187 -32.90 -9.21 1.44
CA LEU A 187 -32.37 -7.97 1.99
C LEU A 187 -32.59 -6.81 1.01
N ASP A 188 -32.51 -5.57 1.52
CA ASP A 188 -32.46 -4.40 0.65
C ASP A 188 -31.19 -4.40 -0.23
N PRO A 189 -31.20 -3.70 -1.37
CA PRO A 189 -30.09 -3.73 -2.32
C PRO A 189 -28.74 -3.30 -1.74
N ALA A 190 -28.70 -2.38 -0.79
CA ALA A 190 -27.44 -1.88 -0.21
C ALA A 190 -26.84 -2.93 0.74
N ARG A 191 -27.66 -3.50 1.63
CA ARG A 191 -27.25 -4.60 2.52
C ARG A 191 -26.83 -5.84 1.75
N MET A 192 -27.55 -6.16 0.67
CA MET A 192 -27.20 -7.26 -0.21
C MET A 192 -25.83 -7.05 -0.88
N GLN A 193 -25.58 -5.84 -1.40
CA GLN A 193 -24.28 -5.49 -1.98
C GLN A 193 -23.15 -5.57 -0.95
N LEU A 194 -23.38 -5.15 0.30
CA LEU A 194 -22.36 -5.25 1.35
C LEU A 194 -21.90 -6.70 1.55
N ILE A 195 -22.84 -7.65 1.66
CA ILE A 195 -22.51 -9.07 1.86
C ILE A 195 -21.86 -9.68 0.62
N ALA A 196 -22.41 -9.42 -0.57
CA ALA A 196 -21.85 -9.93 -1.82
C ALA A 196 -20.40 -9.46 -2.00
N GLY A 197 -20.14 -8.16 -1.80
CA GLY A 197 -18.80 -7.57 -1.89
C GLY A 197 -17.84 -8.12 -0.84
N PHE A 198 -18.34 -8.41 0.37
CA PHE A 198 -17.56 -9.08 1.40
C PHE A 198 -17.13 -10.48 0.94
N VAL A 199 -18.07 -11.29 0.45
CA VAL A 199 -17.79 -12.66 -0.04
C VAL A 199 -16.79 -12.63 -1.21
N ASP A 200 -16.98 -11.77 -2.21
CA ASP A 200 -16.08 -11.65 -3.35
C ASP A 200 -14.66 -11.19 -2.98
N THR A 201 -14.55 -10.34 -1.96
CA THR A 201 -13.24 -9.85 -1.51
C THR A 201 -12.41 -10.96 -0.87
N TYR A 202 -13.04 -11.81 -0.06
CA TYR A 202 -12.36 -12.84 0.72
C TYR A 202 -12.29 -14.21 0.04
N LEU A 203 -13.22 -14.51 -0.88
CA LEU A 203 -13.31 -15.77 -1.59
C LEU A 203 -13.12 -15.56 -3.10
N LYS A 204 -11.95 -15.03 -3.47
CA LYS A 204 -11.51 -14.88 -4.85
C LYS A 204 -11.18 -16.24 -5.45
N LEU A 205 -11.91 -16.63 -6.48
CA LEU A 205 -11.73 -17.92 -7.13
C LEU A 205 -10.67 -17.82 -8.24
N THR A 206 -9.96 -18.92 -8.48
CA THR A 206 -9.10 -19.08 -9.66
C THR A 206 -9.95 -19.32 -10.92
N PRO A 207 -9.38 -19.18 -12.14
CA PRO A 207 -10.13 -19.49 -13.38
C PRO A 207 -10.70 -20.92 -13.43
N GLU A 208 -9.98 -21.89 -12.84
CA GLU A 208 -10.45 -23.28 -12.72
C GLU A 208 -11.62 -23.40 -11.73
N GLU A 209 -11.50 -22.72 -10.59
CA GLU A 209 -12.55 -22.66 -9.56
C GLU A 209 -13.82 -21.96 -10.08
N GLU A 210 -13.71 -20.90 -10.88
CA GLU A 210 -14.83 -20.18 -11.49
C GLU A 210 -15.68 -21.07 -12.43
N THR A 211 -15.03 -22.03 -13.12
CA THR A 211 -15.75 -23.01 -13.95
C THR A 211 -16.62 -23.91 -13.08
N THR A 212 -16.07 -24.40 -11.96
CA THR A 212 -16.81 -25.22 -10.98
C THR A 212 -17.92 -24.40 -10.31
N PHE A 213 -17.66 -23.13 -9.99
CA PHE A 213 -18.66 -22.23 -9.42
C PHE A 213 -19.85 -22.04 -10.37
N THR A 214 -19.60 -21.86 -11.66
CA THR A 214 -20.66 -21.71 -12.67
C THR A 214 -21.55 -22.97 -12.74
N LEU A 215 -20.95 -24.16 -12.62
CA LEU A 215 -21.70 -25.42 -12.55
C LEU A 215 -22.56 -25.51 -11.28
N GLU A 216 -22.00 -25.15 -10.12
CA GLU A 216 -22.71 -25.12 -8.83
C GLU A 216 -23.89 -24.14 -8.85
N ILE A 217 -23.76 -22.98 -9.50
CA ILE A 217 -24.88 -22.04 -9.72
C ILE A 217 -25.97 -22.66 -10.61
N GLY A 218 -25.57 -23.46 -11.61
CA GLY A 218 -26.51 -24.16 -12.49
C GLY A 218 -27.37 -25.23 -11.80
N GLU A 219 -26.95 -25.72 -10.63
CA GLU A 219 -27.72 -26.69 -9.83
C GLU A 219 -28.75 -26.02 -8.90
N ILE A 220 -28.79 -24.69 -8.84
CA ILE A 220 -29.74 -23.92 -8.03
C ILE A 220 -31.13 -23.90 -8.71
N GLU A 221 -32.20 -23.80 -7.91
CA GLU A 221 -33.56 -23.58 -8.44
C GLU A 221 -33.62 -22.38 -9.38
N SER A 222 -34.32 -22.53 -10.52
CA SER A 222 -34.25 -21.59 -11.64
C SER A 222 -34.59 -20.13 -11.28
N GLN A 223 -35.52 -19.90 -10.35
CA GLN A 223 -35.84 -18.54 -9.88
C GLN A 223 -34.71 -17.90 -9.05
N GLN A 224 -34.05 -18.69 -8.21
CA GLN A 224 -32.91 -18.21 -7.41
C GLN A 224 -31.67 -18.03 -8.29
N GLN A 225 -31.50 -18.91 -9.28
CA GLN A 225 -30.39 -18.84 -10.23
C GLN A 225 -30.36 -17.50 -10.99
N GLU A 226 -31.49 -17.03 -11.50
CA GLU A 226 -31.56 -15.74 -12.20
C GLU A 226 -31.10 -14.57 -11.32
N GLN A 227 -31.55 -14.54 -10.06
CA GLN A 227 -31.18 -13.49 -9.11
C GLN A 227 -29.70 -13.57 -8.71
N VAL A 228 -29.16 -14.78 -8.54
CA VAL A 228 -27.72 -14.94 -8.31
C VAL A 228 -26.90 -14.49 -9.51
N MET A 229 -27.35 -14.80 -10.74
CA MET A 229 -26.68 -14.36 -11.96
C MET A 229 -26.72 -12.84 -12.10
N GLU A 230 -27.83 -12.18 -11.77
CA GLU A 230 -27.92 -10.71 -11.76
C GLU A 230 -26.89 -10.08 -10.81
N ILE A 231 -26.72 -10.66 -9.61
CA ILE A 231 -25.67 -10.24 -8.65
C ILE A 231 -24.30 -10.39 -9.30
N VAL A 232 -23.96 -11.59 -9.79
CA VAL A 232 -22.64 -11.89 -10.38
C VAL A 232 -22.33 -10.95 -11.56
N THR A 233 -23.28 -10.75 -12.47
CA THR A 233 -23.12 -9.86 -13.63
C THR A 233 -22.91 -8.41 -13.20
N SER A 234 -23.72 -7.90 -12.26
CA SER A 234 -23.57 -6.52 -11.77
C SER A 234 -22.19 -6.27 -11.14
N TRP A 235 -21.67 -7.24 -10.38
CA TRP A 235 -20.33 -7.17 -9.80
C TRP A 235 -19.23 -7.23 -10.85
N MET A 236 -19.37 -8.10 -11.84
CA MET A 236 -18.42 -8.20 -12.96
C MET A 236 -18.33 -6.88 -13.72
N GLU A 237 -19.46 -6.27 -14.07
CA GLU A 237 -19.50 -4.97 -14.75
C GLU A 237 -18.84 -3.86 -13.93
N ARG A 238 -19.13 -3.79 -12.62
CA ARG A 238 -18.50 -2.83 -11.70
C ARG A 238 -16.99 -3.06 -11.60
N GLY A 239 -16.54 -4.31 -11.51
CA GLY A 239 -15.14 -4.66 -11.45
C GLY A 239 -14.39 -4.21 -12.71
N ILE A 240 -14.97 -4.42 -13.89
CA ILE A 240 -14.43 -3.95 -15.16
C ILE A 240 -14.36 -2.42 -15.20
N ALA A 241 -15.44 -1.73 -14.79
CA ALA A 241 -15.48 -0.28 -14.76
C ALA A 241 -14.43 0.33 -13.81
N GLN A 242 -14.25 -0.25 -12.62
CA GLN A 242 -13.22 0.16 -11.67
C GLN A 242 -11.81 -0.09 -12.21
N GLY A 243 -11.58 -1.25 -12.84
CA GLY A 243 -10.29 -1.57 -13.46
C GLY A 243 -9.93 -0.61 -14.59
N LEU A 244 -10.90 -0.23 -15.42
CA LEU A 244 -10.71 0.78 -16.47
C LEU A 244 -10.38 2.16 -15.90
N GLU A 245 -11.07 2.58 -14.84
CA GLU A 245 -10.80 3.87 -14.20
C GLU A 245 -9.43 3.88 -13.50
N GLN A 246 -9.05 2.79 -12.82
CA GLN A 246 -7.71 2.63 -12.23
C GLN A 246 -6.63 2.68 -13.31
N GLY A 247 -6.76 1.92 -14.39
CA GLY A 247 -5.80 1.94 -15.51
C GLY A 247 -5.72 3.33 -16.17
N ARG A 248 -6.84 4.06 -16.25
CA ARG A 248 -6.85 5.44 -16.74
C ARG A 248 -6.13 6.41 -15.79
N GLN A 249 -6.26 6.22 -14.48
CA GLN A 249 -5.58 7.05 -13.49
C GLN A 249 -4.08 6.76 -13.47
N GLU A 250 -3.67 5.50 -13.51
CA GLU A 250 -2.27 5.07 -13.62
C GLU A 250 -1.64 5.65 -14.90
N GLY A 251 -2.27 5.45 -16.06
CA GLY A 251 -1.78 6.00 -17.32
C GLY A 251 -1.72 7.54 -17.34
N ARG A 252 -2.62 8.23 -16.63
CA ARG A 252 -2.53 9.70 -16.44
C ARG A 252 -1.38 10.11 -15.53
N GLN A 253 -1.07 9.32 -14.51
CA GLN A 253 0.05 9.61 -13.61
C GLN A 253 1.39 9.38 -14.32
N GLU A 254 1.53 8.26 -15.01
CA GLU A 254 2.71 7.95 -15.83
C GLU A 254 2.94 9.03 -16.89
N GLY A 255 1.93 9.34 -17.70
CA GLY A 255 2.05 10.39 -18.72
C GLY A 255 2.34 11.80 -18.15
N ARG A 256 1.90 12.10 -16.92
CA ARG A 256 2.28 13.36 -16.23
C ARG A 256 3.71 13.35 -15.75
N GLN A 257 4.24 12.20 -15.33
CA GLN A 257 5.63 12.08 -14.89
C GLN A 257 6.58 12.19 -16.09
N GLU A 258 6.28 11.46 -17.17
CA GLU A 258 7.03 11.54 -18.43
C GLU A 258 7.05 12.97 -18.98
N GLY A 259 5.88 13.61 -19.12
CA GLY A 259 5.80 14.99 -19.61
C GLY A 259 6.51 16.02 -18.72
N ARG A 260 6.59 15.79 -17.40
CA ARG A 260 7.40 16.64 -16.50
C ARG A 260 8.90 16.43 -16.71
N GLN A 261 9.33 15.19 -16.94
CA GLN A 261 10.73 14.87 -17.17
C GLN A 261 11.20 15.45 -18.50
N GLU A 262 10.42 15.28 -19.58
CA GLU A 262 10.69 15.89 -20.88
C GLU A 262 10.74 17.42 -20.77
N GLY A 263 9.77 18.04 -20.09
CA GLY A 263 9.75 19.48 -19.88
C GLY A 263 10.96 20.01 -19.11
N ARG A 264 11.46 19.27 -18.11
CA ARG A 264 12.69 19.62 -17.39
C ARG A 264 13.93 19.52 -18.26
N GLN A 265 14.04 18.47 -19.08
CA GLN A 265 15.16 18.31 -20.02
C GLN A 265 15.16 19.42 -21.08
N GLU A 266 13.99 19.77 -21.61
CA GLU A 266 13.88 20.85 -22.60
C GLU A 266 14.21 22.22 -21.97
N ALA A 267 13.80 22.46 -20.71
CA ALA A 267 14.18 23.65 -19.97
C ALA A 267 15.69 23.73 -19.72
N ALA A 268 16.31 22.64 -19.24
CA ALA A 268 17.75 22.57 -19.00
C ALA A 268 18.55 22.87 -20.28
N LYS A 269 18.17 22.27 -21.42
CA LYS A 269 18.78 22.55 -22.72
C LYS A 269 18.68 24.03 -23.10
N ARG A 270 17.49 24.63 -22.96
CA ARG A 270 17.28 26.05 -23.28
C ARG A 270 18.14 26.97 -22.39
N GLU A 271 18.23 26.68 -21.10
CA GLU A 271 19.08 27.44 -20.18
C GLU A 271 20.57 27.29 -20.51
N ALA A 272 21.04 26.07 -20.78
CA ALA A 272 22.40 25.82 -21.22
C ALA A 272 22.74 26.61 -22.50
N THR A 273 21.86 26.63 -23.50
CA THR A 273 22.04 27.44 -24.71
C THR A 273 22.17 28.94 -24.40
N ILE A 274 21.39 29.45 -23.45
CA ILE A 274 21.49 30.86 -23.03
C ILE A 274 22.85 31.13 -22.37
N PHE A 275 23.30 30.24 -21.47
CA PHE A 275 24.58 30.39 -20.80
C PHE A 275 25.77 30.32 -21.76
N VAL A 276 25.73 29.43 -22.74
CA VAL A 276 26.76 29.38 -23.81
C VAL A 276 26.86 30.75 -24.51
N ARG A 277 25.74 31.33 -24.94
CA ARG A 277 25.74 32.64 -25.62
C ARG A 277 26.29 33.77 -24.74
N LEU A 278 25.94 33.77 -23.45
CA LEU A 278 26.45 34.76 -22.50
C LEU A 278 27.95 34.61 -22.26
N LEU A 279 28.46 33.38 -22.20
CA LEU A 279 29.88 33.10 -22.06
C LEU A 279 30.66 33.49 -23.31
N GLU A 280 30.16 33.18 -24.50
CA GLU A 280 30.77 33.61 -25.76
C GLU A 280 30.89 35.13 -25.84
N GLN A 281 29.84 35.85 -25.44
CA GLN A 281 29.84 37.32 -25.39
C GLN A 281 30.83 37.86 -24.33
N ARG A 282 30.96 37.19 -23.19
CA ARG A 282 31.82 37.64 -22.09
C ARG A 282 33.30 37.38 -22.36
N LEU A 283 33.62 36.19 -22.87
CA LEU A 283 34.99 35.75 -23.11
C LEU A 283 35.55 36.25 -24.45
N ASP A 284 34.70 36.77 -25.33
CA ASP A 284 35.04 37.15 -26.71
C ASP A 284 35.67 35.97 -27.48
N GLN A 285 35.19 34.76 -27.20
CA GLN A 285 35.67 33.49 -27.75
C GLN A 285 34.50 32.54 -27.98
N THR A 286 34.54 31.78 -29.08
CA THR A 286 33.56 30.72 -29.34
C THR A 286 33.80 29.54 -28.40
N ILE A 287 32.76 29.06 -27.73
CA ILE A 287 32.85 27.87 -26.89
C ILE A 287 32.95 26.64 -27.79
N PRO A 288 33.94 25.74 -27.63
CA PRO A 288 34.08 24.52 -28.44
C PRO A 288 32.81 23.65 -28.43
N ALA A 289 32.51 23.04 -29.58
CA ALA A 289 31.27 22.27 -29.77
C ALA A 289 31.09 21.12 -28.76
N PHE A 290 32.17 20.42 -28.39
CA PHE A 290 32.11 19.34 -27.40
C PHE A 290 31.73 19.84 -25.99
N ILE A 291 32.07 21.09 -25.64
CA ILE A 291 31.64 21.72 -24.38
C ILE A 291 30.16 22.08 -24.46
N GLN A 292 29.71 22.65 -25.58
CA GLN A 292 28.29 22.97 -25.79
C GLN A 292 27.42 21.72 -25.69
N MET A 293 27.83 20.62 -26.33
CA MET A 293 27.13 19.34 -26.31
C MET A 293 27.04 18.75 -24.90
N GLU A 294 28.09 18.84 -24.07
CA GLU A 294 28.01 18.36 -22.69
C GLU A 294 27.12 19.27 -21.82
N LEU A 295 27.16 20.60 -22.01
CA LEU A 295 26.27 21.53 -21.31
C LEU A 295 24.79 21.27 -21.61
N GLU A 296 24.45 20.86 -22.84
CA GLU A 296 23.08 20.48 -23.22
C GLU A 296 22.59 19.14 -22.62
N GLN A 297 23.50 18.33 -22.09
CA GLN A 297 23.17 17.04 -21.45
C GLN A 297 23.07 17.13 -19.92
N LEU A 298 23.39 18.29 -19.35
CA LEU A 298 23.26 18.53 -17.92
C LEU A 298 21.80 18.45 -17.46
N SER A 299 21.59 17.96 -16.23
CA SER A 299 20.29 18.06 -15.58
C SER A 299 19.94 19.52 -15.30
N LEU A 300 18.65 19.81 -15.09
CA LEU A 300 18.21 21.17 -14.77
C LEU A 300 18.95 21.72 -13.54
N GLU A 301 19.10 20.90 -12.49
CA GLU A 301 19.82 21.29 -11.28
C GLU A 301 21.31 21.61 -11.56
N GLN A 302 21.95 20.83 -12.44
CA GLN A 302 23.34 21.07 -12.84
C GLN A 302 23.49 22.34 -13.68
N VAL A 303 22.55 22.60 -14.60
CA VAL A 303 22.53 23.83 -15.41
C VAL A 303 22.34 25.06 -14.51
N GLU A 304 21.42 25.00 -13.54
CA GLU A 304 21.23 26.08 -12.56
C GLU A 304 22.51 26.32 -11.74
N ALA A 305 23.17 25.26 -11.27
CA ALA A 305 24.44 25.35 -10.54
C ALA A 305 25.58 25.94 -11.39
N PHE A 306 25.63 25.59 -12.68
CA PHE A 306 26.55 26.18 -13.65
C PHE A 306 26.28 27.68 -13.81
N GLY A 307 25.00 28.06 -13.97
CA GLY A 307 24.56 29.44 -14.15
C GLY A 307 24.90 30.36 -12.97
N LEU A 308 24.93 29.85 -11.73
CA LEU A 308 25.33 30.64 -10.56
C LEU A 308 26.79 31.08 -10.59
N ASN A 309 27.65 30.33 -11.28
CA ASN A 309 29.08 30.61 -11.40
C ASN A 309 29.43 31.36 -12.69
N LEU A 310 28.43 31.75 -13.50
CA LEU A 310 28.63 32.29 -14.85
C LEU A 310 29.58 33.50 -14.90
N LEU A 311 29.55 34.36 -13.88
CA LEU A 311 30.43 35.54 -13.78
C LEU A 311 31.86 35.20 -13.33
N GLY A 312 32.05 34.02 -12.71
CA GLY A 312 33.34 33.53 -12.26
C GLY A 312 34.19 32.93 -13.37
N TYR A 313 33.59 32.48 -14.47
CA TYR A 313 34.31 31.95 -15.63
C TYR A 313 35.02 33.10 -16.38
N GLY A 314 36.35 33.08 -16.33
CA GLY A 314 37.24 34.04 -16.99
C GLY A 314 37.95 33.47 -18.23
N ALA A 315 37.94 32.15 -18.41
CA ALA A 315 38.44 31.45 -19.57
C ALA A 315 37.66 30.14 -19.82
N ILE A 316 37.84 29.54 -21.01
CA ILE A 316 37.24 28.24 -21.34
C ILE A 316 37.73 27.13 -20.40
N ALA A 317 38.96 27.23 -19.90
CA ALA A 317 39.51 26.28 -18.92
C ALA A 317 38.68 26.22 -17.63
N ASP A 318 38.15 27.35 -17.15
CA ASP A 318 37.33 27.39 -15.93
C ASP A 318 35.99 26.63 -16.10
N ILE A 319 35.46 26.62 -17.33
CA ILE A 319 34.25 25.86 -17.69
C ILE A 319 34.55 24.35 -17.65
N LEU A 320 35.70 23.95 -18.19
CA LEU A 320 36.16 22.56 -18.15
C LEU A 320 36.40 22.11 -16.70
N ASP A 321 37.06 22.93 -15.89
CA ASP A 321 37.29 22.64 -14.46
C ASP A 321 35.97 22.38 -13.72
N TRP A 322 34.96 23.19 -13.99
CA TRP A 322 33.63 22.99 -13.41
C TRP A 322 33.00 21.69 -13.91
N LEU A 323 33.03 21.43 -15.23
CA LEU A 323 32.49 20.21 -15.81
C LEU A 323 33.18 18.95 -15.25
N TYR A 324 34.50 18.97 -15.06
CA TYR A 324 35.25 17.84 -14.52
C TYR A 324 35.12 17.65 -13.01
N SER A 325 34.71 18.68 -12.28
CA SER A 325 34.50 18.60 -10.83
C SER A 325 33.07 18.20 -10.46
N GLU A 326 32.12 18.32 -11.38
CA GLU A 326 30.71 18.11 -11.05
C GLU A 326 30.27 16.64 -11.10
N GLY A 327 29.52 16.21 -10.07
CA GLY A 327 28.99 14.85 -9.93
C GLY A 327 29.92 13.88 -9.18
N SER A 328 29.55 12.59 -9.18
CA SER A 328 30.38 11.54 -8.59
C SER A 328 31.61 11.25 -9.45
N LEU A 329 32.63 10.58 -8.90
CA LEU A 329 33.83 10.19 -9.67
C LEU A 329 33.49 9.43 -10.96
N ASN A 330 32.48 8.55 -10.92
CA ASN A 330 32.03 7.83 -12.10
C ASN A 330 31.38 8.77 -13.14
N ASP A 331 30.60 9.76 -12.69
CA ASP A 331 30.01 10.76 -13.60
C ASP A 331 31.10 11.62 -14.25
N GLN A 332 32.13 12.00 -13.49
CA GLN A 332 33.29 12.74 -13.97
C GLN A 332 34.07 11.94 -15.03
N GLN A 333 34.32 10.65 -14.77
CA GLN A 333 35.00 9.75 -15.70
C GLN A 333 34.20 9.53 -16.98
N GLN A 334 32.89 9.31 -16.89
CA GLN A 334 32.04 9.15 -18.07
C GLN A 334 31.94 10.43 -18.89
N ARG A 335 31.83 11.58 -18.21
CA ARG A 335 31.86 12.90 -18.86
C ARG A 335 33.17 13.13 -19.60
N CYS A 336 34.30 12.79 -18.98
CA CYS A 336 35.63 12.84 -19.61
C CYS A 336 35.65 12.08 -20.94
N VAL A 337 35.20 10.82 -20.92
CA VAL A 337 35.18 9.96 -22.10
C VAL A 337 34.27 10.56 -23.18
N ARG A 338 33.06 11.02 -22.81
CA ARG A 338 32.12 11.64 -23.76
C ARG A 338 32.71 12.89 -24.41
N MET A 339 33.30 13.79 -23.62
CA MET A 339 33.86 15.04 -24.12
C MET A 339 35.06 14.80 -25.05
N LEU A 340 35.96 13.88 -24.69
CA LEU A 340 37.08 13.50 -25.57
C LEU A 340 36.59 12.81 -26.85
N ALA A 341 35.57 11.96 -26.77
CA ALA A 341 34.99 11.32 -27.95
C ALA A 341 34.28 12.33 -28.87
N GLN A 342 33.58 13.32 -28.31
CA GLN A 342 32.97 14.41 -29.06
C GLN A 342 34.01 15.32 -29.73
N GLN A 343 35.18 15.50 -29.10
CA GLN A 343 36.26 16.33 -29.62
C GLN A 343 37.11 15.62 -30.68
N LEU A 344 37.47 14.34 -30.46
CA LEU A 344 38.48 13.60 -31.24
C LEU A 344 37.89 12.49 -32.12
N GLY A 345 36.60 12.17 -31.97
CA GLY A 345 35.95 11.05 -32.67
C GLY A 345 36.00 9.74 -31.88
N GLU A 346 36.02 8.60 -32.58
CA GLU A 346 36.05 7.28 -31.93
C GLU A 346 37.35 7.09 -31.10
N LEU A 347 37.18 6.84 -29.81
CA LEU A 347 38.28 6.52 -28.89
C LEU A 347 38.50 5.00 -28.83
N PRO A 348 39.75 4.51 -28.82
CA PRO A 348 40.02 3.08 -28.62
C PRO A 348 39.52 2.56 -27.27
N ASP A 349 38.98 1.34 -27.24
CA ASP A 349 38.50 0.68 -26.01
C ASP A 349 39.56 0.63 -24.89
N SER A 350 40.83 0.48 -25.26
CA SER A 350 41.94 0.50 -24.30
C SER A 350 42.08 1.84 -23.61
N LEU A 351 41.90 2.93 -24.35
CA LEU A 351 41.98 4.30 -23.83
C LEU A 351 40.78 4.61 -22.93
N ILE A 352 39.57 4.21 -23.33
CA ILE A 352 38.35 4.38 -22.54
C ILE A 352 38.53 3.75 -21.16
N LYS A 353 39.00 2.50 -21.10
CA LYS A 353 39.28 1.81 -19.82
C LYS A 353 40.31 2.53 -18.96
N THR A 354 41.31 3.17 -19.57
CA THR A 354 42.30 3.95 -18.81
C THR A 354 41.67 5.22 -18.25
N LEU A 355 40.87 5.94 -19.03
CA LEU A 355 40.17 7.15 -18.59
C LEU A 355 39.17 6.84 -17.45
N GLU A 356 38.50 5.69 -17.50
CA GLU A 356 37.59 5.22 -16.45
C GLU A 356 38.27 4.82 -15.12
N THR A 357 39.61 4.80 -15.08
CA THR A 357 40.37 4.53 -13.85
C THR A 357 41.03 5.77 -13.26
N LEU A 358 40.85 6.94 -13.88
CA LEU A 358 41.42 8.20 -13.41
C LEU A 358 40.74 8.68 -12.12
N ILE A 359 41.55 9.19 -11.19
CA ILE A 359 41.08 9.86 -9.97
C ILE A 359 40.76 11.34 -10.23
N THR A 360 39.96 11.96 -9.36
CA THR A 360 39.51 13.36 -9.51
C THR A 360 40.66 14.34 -9.75
N GLU A 361 41.80 14.21 -9.05
CA GLU A 361 42.95 15.11 -9.25
C GLU A 361 43.52 15.05 -10.68
N LYS A 362 43.55 13.86 -11.31
CA LYS A 362 43.98 13.71 -12.70
C LYS A 362 42.93 14.21 -13.69
N LEU A 363 41.65 14.04 -13.38
CA LEU A 363 40.57 14.61 -14.20
C LEU A 363 40.60 16.15 -14.16
N GLN A 364 40.94 16.74 -13.01
CA GLN A 364 41.15 18.18 -12.88
C GLN A 364 42.41 18.67 -13.61
N SER A 365 43.50 17.90 -13.66
CA SER A 365 44.65 18.31 -14.47
C SER A 365 44.37 18.18 -15.98
N LEU A 366 43.47 17.28 -16.38
CA LEU A 366 43.06 17.08 -17.77
C LEU A 366 42.33 18.30 -18.37
N SER A 367 41.52 19.02 -17.58
CA SER A 367 40.77 20.20 -18.05
C SER A 367 41.67 21.24 -18.74
N SER A 368 42.88 21.44 -18.19
CA SER A 368 43.87 22.39 -18.69
C SER A 368 44.59 21.89 -19.95
N ALA A 369 44.71 20.57 -20.11
CA ALA A 369 45.38 19.94 -21.25
C ALA A 369 44.43 19.69 -22.44
N GLN A 370 43.16 19.41 -22.17
CA GLN A 370 42.19 18.95 -23.17
C GLN A 370 42.00 19.93 -24.33
N LEU A 371 42.07 21.25 -24.06
CA LEU A 371 41.93 22.27 -25.10
C LEU A 371 43.01 22.18 -26.19
N GLY A 372 44.16 21.56 -25.89
CA GLY A 372 45.27 21.37 -26.83
C GLY A 372 45.29 20.02 -27.55
N PHE A 373 44.34 19.11 -27.30
CA PHE A 373 44.32 17.81 -27.97
C PHE A 373 43.70 17.92 -29.37
N GLU A 374 44.48 17.51 -30.37
CA GLU A 374 44.06 17.47 -31.77
C GLU A 374 43.87 16.02 -32.26
N SER A 375 44.46 15.05 -31.56
CA SER A 375 44.40 13.63 -31.90
C SER A 375 44.38 12.73 -30.66
N VAL A 376 43.98 11.46 -30.85
CA VAL A 376 44.02 10.43 -29.81
C VAL A 376 45.44 10.24 -29.25
N ALA A 377 46.47 10.42 -30.08
CA ALA A 377 47.86 10.30 -29.68
C ALA A 377 48.27 11.33 -28.62
N ASP A 378 47.68 12.54 -28.66
CA ASP A 378 47.97 13.59 -27.67
C ASP A 378 47.46 13.19 -26.27
N VAL A 379 46.31 12.50 -26.21
CA VAL A 379 45.73 11.97 -24.97
C VAL A 379 46.60 10.84 -24.41
N GLU A 380 47.05 9.92 -25.26
CA GLU A 380 47.93 8.82 -24.86
C GLU A 380 49.28 9.33 -24.34
N GLN A 381 49.84 10.35 -25.01
CA GLN A 381 51.09 10.98 -24.58
C GLN A 381 50.92 11.74 -23.26
N TRP A 382 49.79 12.44 -23.07
CA TRP A 382 49.47 13.09 -21.81
C TRP A 382 49.32 12.08 -20.66
N LEU A 383 48.64 10.96 -20.89
CA LEU A 383 48.51 9.88 -19.90
C LEU A 383 49.86 9.26 -19.53
N ALA A 384 50.78 9.12 -20.49
CA ALA A 384 52.12 8.57 -20.27
C ALA A 384 53.06 9.52 -19.51
N THR A 385 52.89 10.83 -19.68
CA THR A 385 53.73 11.87 -19.04
C THR A 385 53.17 12.34 -17.69
N SER A 386 51.87 12.18 -17.49
CA SER A 386 51.15 12.55 -16.27
C SER A 386 50.93 11.35 -15.33
N ALA A 387 51.63 10.23 -15.57
CA ALA A 387 51.52 8.96 -14.84
C ALA A 387 51.97 9.07 -13.38
#